data_AF-A0A1X1XBZ3-F1
#
_entry.id   AF-A0A1X1XBZ3-F1
#
_cell.length_a   1.000
_cell.length_b   1.000
_cell.length_c   1.000
_cell.angle_alpha   90.00
_cell.angle_beta   90.00
_cell.angle_gamma   90.00
#
_symmetry.space_group_name_H-M   'P 1'
#
loop_
_entity.id
_entity.type
_entity.pdbx_description
1 polymer ?
#
loop_
_entity_poly.entity_id
_entity_poly.type
_entity_poly.pdbx_seq_one_letter_code
_entity_poly.pdbx_strand_id
1 'polypeptide(L)'
;MGDLRDIYESFNFWKGLVYDHPQGVKKDTAWSLTGIGADFVGFTHTIGLQIGEKLEAAIPEAAALPVIQGGLLAMMAMANTLGFGDPETGNGFAEGANAFNRIGETLGSTHPPDSWEGSASETYGERNKEQQQRAAEMAENDKTVREVLHREAEQVEKTRETLDHNATALTLSIIPALLALAIPVGGEVASMAVQVAAVAGTIPPCVKAVTQMTSDAAHNATLIRRAGAGYDSIASDAHPTGAQ
;
A
#
# COMPACT_ATOMS: atom_id res chain seq x y z
N MET A 1 3.30 31.82 -20.76
CA MET A 1 2.05 31.82 -19.98
C MET A 1 1.52 30.41 -20.08
N GLY A 2 1.60 29.61 -19.01
CA GLY A 2 0.99 28.29 -18.99
C GLY A 2 -0.51 28.42 -19.17
N ASP A 3 -1.09 27.62 -20.04
CA ASP A 3 -2.53 27.60 -20.29
C ASP A 3 -3.22 26.87 -19.11
N LEU A 4 -4.50 27.17 -18.84
CA LEU A 4 -5.31 26.43 -17.86
C LEU A 4 -5.38 24.94 -18.19
N ARG A 5 -5.16 24.60 -19.45
CA ARG A 5 -5.00 23.23 -19.94
C ARG A 5 -3.81 22.51 -19.31
N ASP A 6 -2.66 23.16 -19.15
CA ASP A 6 -1.44 22.54 -18.60
C ASP A 6 -1.64 22.21 -17.11
N ILE A 7 -2.32 23.10 -16.39
CA ILE A 7 -2.73 22.88 -15.00
C ILE A 7 -3.75 21.73 -14.91
N TYR A 8 -4.68 21.63 -15.85
CA TYR A 8 -5.61 20.50 -15.89
C TYR A 8 -4.91 19.16 -16.15
N GLU A 9 -3.96 19.12 -17.10
CA GLU A 9 -3.18 17.91 -17.41
C GLU A 9 -2.32 17.45 -16.22
N SER A 10 -1.82 18.40 -15.41
CA SER A 10 -1.06 18.09 -14.20
C SER A 10 -1.87 17.34 -13.11
N PHE A 11 -3.18 17.58 -12.98
CA PHE A 11 -4.03 16.81 -12.06
C PHE A 11 -4.18 15.36 -12.51
N ASN A 12 -4.30 15.13 -13.82
CA ASN A 12 -4.36 13.78 -14.36
C ASN A 12 -3.04 13.02 -14.16
N PHE A 13 -1.91 13.73 -14.20
CA PHE A 13 -0.60 13.14 -13.94
C PHE A 13 -0.44 12.64 -12.49
N TRP A 14 -0.96 13.36 -11.49
CA TRP A 14 -0.94 12.89 -10.09
C TRP A 14 -1.76 11.62 -9.89
N LYS A 15 -2.97 11.58 -10.45
CA LYS A 15 -3.79 10.37 -10.49
C LYS A 15 -3.06 9.22 -11.21
N GLY A 16 -2.44 9.50 -12.34
CA GLY A 16 -1.68 8.53 -13.13
C GLY A 16 -0.47 7.95 -12.39
N LEU A 17 0.26 8.76 -11.62
CA LEU A 17 1.39 8.34 -10.78
C LEU A 17 0.98 7.39 -9.65
N VAL A 18 -0.18 7.62 -9.06
CA VAL A 18 -0.65 6.88 -7.89
C VAL A 18 -1.41 5.60 -8.28
N TYR A 19 -2.24 5.67 -9.33
CA TYR A 19 -3.16 4.59 -9.68
C TYR A 19 -2.77 3.83 -10.96
N ASP A 20 -2.29 4.52 -12.01
CA ASP A 20 -2.25 3.94 -13.37
C ASP A 20 -0.85 3.62 -13.93
N HIS A 21 0.22 3.66 -13.14
CA HIS A 21 1.59 3.50 -13.65
C HIS A 21 2.20 2.08 -13.50
N PRO A 22 2.36 1.37 -14.63
CA PRO A 22 3.61 0.65 -14.95
C PRO A 22 4.21 1.02 -16.32
N GLN A 23 3.63 1.97 -17.06
CA GLN A 23 3.90 2.14 -18.51
C GLN A 23 5.25 2.76 -18.91
N GLY A 24 6.22 2.91 -18.00
CA GLY A 24 7.55 3.44 -18.35
C GLY A 24 8.70 2.97 -17.47
N VAL A 25 8.42 2.13 -16.47
CA VAL A 25 9.44 1.56 -15.60
C VAL A 25 9.81 0.21 -16.19
N LYS A 26 11.06 0.01 -16.62
CA LYS A 26 11.52 -1.31 -17.07
C LYS A 26 11.16 -2.33 -15.98
N LYS A 27 10.72 -3.53 -16.36
CA LYS A 27 10.26 -4.56 -15.41
C LYS A 27 11.28 -4.80 -14.28
N ASP A 28 12.58 -4.66 -14.58
CA ASP A 28 13.67 -4.81 -13.60
C ASP A 28 13.74 -3.65 -12.59
N THR A 29 13.30 -2.44 -12.97
CA THR A 29 13.21 -1.27 -12.09
C THR A 29 11.93 -1.29 -11.24
N ALA A 30 10.84 -1.87 -11.77
CA ALA A 30 9.60 -2.11 -11.04
C ALA A 30 9.79 -3.11 -9.89
N TRP A 31 10.62 -4.14 -10.11
CA TRP A 31 11.02 -5.11 -9.08
C TRP A 31 12.29 -4.71 -8.30
N SER A 32 13.07 -3.68 -8.71
CA SER A 32 14.10 -3.10 -7.85
C SER A 32 13.52 -2.18 -6.77
N LEU A 33 12.28 -1.71 -6.96
CA LEU A 33 11.52 -0.89 -5.98
C LEU A 33 11.08 -1.71 -4.75
N THR A 34 10.83 -3.01 -4.89
CA THR A 34 10.47 -3.88 -3.75
C THR A 34 11.63 -4.13 -2.78
N GLY A 35 12.87 -3.81 -3.16
CA GLY A 35 14.06 -3.82 -2.29
C GLY A 35 14.30 -2.52 -1.51
N ILE A 36 13.52 -1.46 -1.76
CA ILE A 36 13.74 -0.11 -1.21
C ILE A 36 13.14 0.07 0.19
N GLY A 37 12.44 -0.94 0.72
CA GLY A 37 11.98 -0.95 2.11
C GLY A 37 13.11 -0.86 3.17
N ALA A 38 14.38 -0.94 2.76
CA ALA A 38 15.54 -0.89 3.64
C ALA A 38 16.47 0.33 3.45
N ASP A 39 16.29 1.16 2.41
CA ASP A 39 17.28 2.20 2.05
C ASP A 39 16.67 3.47 1.42
N PHE A 40 16.60 4.55 2.22
CA PHE A 40 16.21 5.90 1.80
C PHE A 40 17.20 6.56 0.82
N VAL A 41 18.47 6.16 0.82
CA VAL A 41 19.53 6.65 -0.08
C VAL A 41 19.38 6.03 -1.48
N GLY A 42 19.04 4.74 -1.58
CA GLY A 42 18.68 4.08 -2.84
C GLY A 42 17.42 4.66 -3.48
N PHE A 43 16.42 5.01 -2.66
CA PHE A 43 15.24 5.75 -3.12
C PHE A 43 15.64 7.10 -3.72
N THR A 44 16.41 7.91 -2.99
CA THR A 44 16.78 9.27 -3.42
C THR A 44 17.64 9.30 -4.68
N HIS A 45 18.53 8.32 -4.90
CA HIS A 45 19.47 8.35 -6.03
C HIS A 45 18.89 7.86 -7.37
N THR A 46 18.00 6.85 -7.35
CA THR A 46 17.40 6.30 -8.59
C THR A 46 16.05 6.92 -8.93
N ILE A 47 15.27 7.31 -7.92
CA ILE A 47 13.92 7.83 -8.10
C ILE A 47 13.92 9.36 -8.07
N GLY A 48 14.81 10.01 -7.30
CA GLY A 48 14.88 11.47 -7.22
C GLY A 48 15.13 12.17 -8.56
N LEU A 49 16.02 11.63 -9.40
CA LEU A 49 16.27 12.16 -10.75
C LEU A 49 15.11 11.90 -11.71
N GLN A 50 14.54 10.70 -11.69
CA GLN A 50 13.42 10.34 -12.59
C GLN A 50 12.11 11.05 -12.22
N ILE A 51 11.85 11.25 -10.93
CA ILE A 51 10.70 12.02 -10.44
C ILE A 51 10.87 13.51 -10.80
N GLY A 52 12.09 14.05 -10.67
CA GLY A 52 12.43 15.42 -11.07
C GLY A 52 12.08 15.72 -12.53
N GLU A 53 12.63 14.91 -13.44
CA GLU A 53 12.39 15.06 -14.89
C GLU A 53 10.91 14.90 -15.25
N LYS A 54 10.20 13.93 -14.63
CA LYS A 54 8.78 13.73 -14.87
C LYS A 54 7.92 14.89 -14.38
N LEU A 55 8.23 15.46 -13.22
CA LEU A 55 7.53 16.64 -12.72
C LEU A 55 7.73 17.83 -13.65
N GLU A 56 8.97 18.10 -14.08
CA GLU A 56 9.26 19.21 -14.98
C GLU A 56 8.59 19.05 -16.34
N ALA A 57 8.52 17.84 -16.87
CA ALA A 57 7.81 17.55 -18.11
C ALA A 57 6.28 17.70 -17.97
N ALA A 58 5.72 17.34 -16.81
CA ALA A 58 4.28 17.40 -16.56
C ALA A 58 3.79 18.79 -16.12
N ILE A 59 4.65 19.55 -15.44
CA ILE A 59 4.34 20.86 -14.85
C ILE A 59 5.50 21.83 -15.10
N PRO A 60 5.72 22.27 -16.35
CA PRO A 60 6.88 23.09 -16.71
C PRO A 60 6.89 24.45 -16.00
N GLU A 61 5.72 24.99 -15.64
CA GLU A 61 5.59 26.25 -14.89
C GLU A 61 6.21 26.18 -13.49
N ALA A 62 6.27 24.99 -12.89
CA ALA A 62 6.84 24.81 -11.57
C ALA A 62 8.35 25.09 -11.54
N ALA A 63 9.06 24.95 -12.67
CA ALA A 63 10.50 25.20 -12.76
C ALA A 63 10.89 26.65 -12.41
N ALA A 64 9.98 27.61 -12.59
CA ALA A 64 10.18 29.00 -12.19
C ALA A 64 9.84 29.27 -10.70
N LEU A 65 9.31 28.28 -9.99
CA LEU A 65 8.75 28.38 -8.65
C LEU A 65 9.39 27.32 -7.72
N PRO A 66 10.65 27.52 -7.29
CA PRO A 66 11.47 26.47 -6.68
C PRO A 66 10.87 25.87 -5.41
N VAL A 67 10.12 26.65 -4.62
CA VAL A 67 9.51 26.15 -3.38
C VAL A 67 8.29 25.27 -3.69
N ILE A 68 7.44 25.68 -4.64
CA ILE A 68 6.32 24.83 -5.10
C ILE A 68 6.85 23.56 -5.77
N GLN A 69 7.86 23.66 -6.64
CA GLN A 69 8.50 22.51 -7.26
C GLN A 69 9.02 21.53 -6.21
N GLY A 70 9.76 22.01 -5.21
CA GLY A 70 10.24 21.17 -4.11
C GLY A 70 9.12 20.49 -3.32
N GLY A 71 8.02 21.19 -3.05
CA GLY A 71 6.85 20.62 -2.39
C GLY A 71 6.18 19.51 -3.21
N LEU A 72 6.01 19.72 -4.52
CA LEU A 72 5.46 18.72 -5.43
C LEU A 72 6.37 17.48 -5.51
N LEU A 73 7.69 17.67 -5.62
CA LEU A 73 8.66 16.54 -5.58
C LEU A 73 8.56 15.73 -4.29
N ALA A 74 8.43 16.41 -3.14
CA ALA A 74 8.29 15.72 -1.86
C ALA A 74 6.99 14.90 -1.79
N MET A 75 5.87 15.43 -2.30
CA MET A 75 4.61 14.68 -2.39
C MET A 75 4.69 13.48 -3.33
N MET A 76 5.43 13.59 -4.44
CA MET A 76 5.65 12.45 -5.34
C MET A 76 6.47 11.37 -4.66
N ALA A 77 7.54 11.76 -3.96
CA ALA A 77 8.36 10.84 -3.19
C ALA A 77 7.49 10.08 -2.16
N MET A 78 6.66 10.81 -1.41
CA MET A 78 5.71 10.22 -0.46
C MET A 78 4.74 9.24 -1.14
N ALA A 79 4.12 9.64 -2.25
CA ALA A 79 3.18 8.79 -2.99
C ALA A 79 3.81 7.46 -3.46
N ASN A 80 5.06 7.49 -3.92
CA ASN A 80 5.77 6.29 -4.37
C ASN A 80 6.03 5.27 -3.26
N THR A 81 6.04 5.69 -1.99
CA THR A 81 6.15 4.76 -0.85
C THR A 81 4.85 4.01 -0.52
N LEU A 82 3.75 4.37 -1.17
CA LEU A 82 2.43 3.78 -0.94
C LEU A 82 2.08 2.70 -1.96
N GLY A 83 3.04 2.25 -2.77
CA GLY A 83 2.84 1.29 -3.86
C GLY A 83 2.10 1.88 -5.06
N PHE A 84 1.76 1.02 -6.02
CA PHE A 84 1.10 1.39 -7.27
C PHE A 84 -0.09 0.48 -7.54
N GLY A 85 -1.06 0.95 -8.33
CA GLY A 85 -2.25 0.19 -8.67
C GLY A 85 -3.21 0.01 -7.49
N ASP A 86 -4.23 -0.81 -7.70
CA ASP A 86 -5.21 -1.10 -6.66
C ASP A 86 -4.56 -1.90 -5.52
N PRO A 87 -4.75 -1.48 -4.25
CA PRO A 87 -4.23 -2.23 -3.12
C PRO A 87 -4.81 -3.66 -3.05
N GLU A 88 -3.99 -4.63 -2.64
CA GLU A 88 -4.44 -6.01 -2.41
C GLU A 88 -5.41 -6.08 -1.22
N THR A 89 -6.58 -6.70 -1.42
CA THR A 89 -7.66 -6.76 -0.42
C THR A 89 -7.73 -8.11 0.31
N GLY A 90 -6.85 -9.05 -0.03
CA GLY A 90 -6.75 -10.36 0.60
C GLY A 90 -7.74 -11.39 0.06
N ASN A 91 -8.27 -11.21 -1.15
CA ASN A 91 -9.29 -12.11 -1.70
C ASN A 91 -8.82 -13.57 -1.79
N GLY A 92 -7.54 -13.81 -2.09
CA GLY A 92 -6.96 -15.16 -2.08
C GLY A 92 -7.05 -15.84 -0.70
N PHE A 93 -6.88 -15.09 0.39
CA PHE A 93 -7.08 -15.62 1.75
C PHE A 93 -8.55 -15.87 2.07
N ALA A 94 -9.47 -15.08 1.52
CA ALA A 94 -10.90 -15.37 1.63
C ALA A 94 -11.25 -16.72 0.96
N GLU A 95 -10.68 -16.97 -0.21
CA GLU A 95 -10.85 -18.26 -0.93
C GLU A 95 -10.22 -19.42 -0.17
N GLY A 96 -9.02 -19.23 0.40
CA GLY A 96 -8.34 -20.18 1.27
C GLY A 96 -9.18 -20.57 2.49
N ALA A 97 -9.71 -19.58 3.21
CA ALA A 97 -10.58 -19.81 4.36
C ALA A 97 -11.82 -20.64 3.98
N ASN A 98 -12.44 -20.33 2.84
CA ASN A 98 -13.57 -21.08 2.32
C ASN A 98 -13.19 -22.51 1.93
N ALA A 99 -11.99 -22.73 1.39
CA ALA A 99 -11.49 -24.06 1.07
C ALA A 99 -11.27 -24.90 2.34
N PHE A 100 -10.66 -24.32 3.37
CA PHE A 100 -10.46 -25.00 4.66
C PHE A 100 -11.77 -25.33 5.36
N ASN A 101 -12.77 -24.44 5.32
CA ASN A 101 -14.11 -24.75 5.84
C ASN A 101 -14.72 -25.99 5.15
N ARG A 102 -14.62 -26.07 3.81
CA ARG A 102 -15.10 -27.24 3.05
C ARG A 102 -14.35 -28.53 3.39
N ILE A 103 -13.03 -28.42 3.62
CA ILE A 103 -12.23 -29.56 4.09
C ILE A 103 -12.74 -30.03 5.46
N GLY A 104 -12.99 -29.11 6.39
CA GLY A 104 -13.57 -29.43 7.69
C GLY A 104 -14.93 -30.12 7.59
N GLU A 105 -15.83 -29.62 6.74
CA GLU A 105 -17.13 -30.25 6.47
C GLU A 105 -16.98 -31.67 5.89
N THR A 106 -16.10 -31.84 4.91
CA THR A 106 -15.82 -33.13 4.27
C THR A 106 -15.29 -34.13 5.30
N LEU A 107 -14.30 -33.72 6.09
CA LEU A 107 -13.76 -34.55 7.17
C LEU A 107 -14.86 -34.90 8.18
N GLY A 108 -15.70 -33.95 8.58
CA GLY A 108 -16.87 -34.19 9.45
C GLY A 108 -17.81 -35.29 8.96
N SER A 109 -17.94 -35.46 7.65
CA SER A 109 -18.74 -36.54 7.05
C SER A 109 -18.04 -37.91 7.00
N THR A 110 -16.73 -37.97 7.23
CA THR A 110 -15.93 -39.21 7.18
C THR A 110 -15.80 -39.83 8.57
N HIS A 111 -16.86 -40.48 9.04
CA HIS A 111 -16.80 -41.29 10.27
C HIS A 111 -16.52 -42.77 9.92
N PRO A 112 -15.90 -43.54 10.84
CA PRO A 112 -15.88 -44.99 10.70
C PRO A 112 -17.31 -45.53 10.52
N PRO A 113 -17.55 -46.48 9.61
CA PRO A 113 -18.84 -47.15 9.53
C PRO A 113 -19.07 -48.03 10.76
N ASP A 114 -20.34 -48.27 11.13
CA ASP A 114 -20.70 -49.08 12.30
C ASP A 114 -20.13 -50.51 12.25
N SER A 115 -19.83 -51.01 11.05
CA SER A 115 -19.21 -52.33 10.87
C SER A 115 -17.71 -52.38 11.21
N TRP A 116 -17.06 -51.23 11.40
CA TRP A 116 -15.65 -51.14 11.75
C TRP A 116 -15.49 -50.77 13.22
N GLU A 117 -15.31 -51.78 14.06
CA GLU A 117 -15.16 -51.64 15.51
C GLU A 117 -13.71 -51.88 15.96
N GLY A 118 -13.36 -51.34 17.13
CA GLY A 118 -12.07 -51.52 17.78
C GLY A 118 -11.15 -50.30 17.72
N SER A 119 -9.97 -50.43 18.31
CA SER A 119 -9.03 -49.30 18.52
C SER A 119 -8.65 -48.54 17.24
N ALA A 120 -8.63 -49.23 16.09
CA ALA A 120 -8.31 -48.61 14.81
C ALA A 120 -9.40 -47.64 14.32
N SER A 121 -10.69 -47.97 14.51
CA SER A 121 -11.78 -47.07 14.12
C SER A 121 -11.92 -45.89 15.06
N GLU A 122 -11.71 -46.11 16.36
CA GLU A 122 -11.61 -45.03 17.37
C GLU A 122 -10.50 -44.05 17.00
N THR A 123 -9.28 -44.56 16.77
CA THR A 123 -8.12 -43.75 16.38
C THR A 123 -8.40 -42.97 15.09
N TYR A 124 -8.98 -43.62 14.07
CA TYR A 124 -9.35 -42.92 12.84
C TYR A 124 -10.31 -41.76 13.11
N GLY A 125 -11.36 -42.00 13.91
CA GLY A 125 -12.33 -40.97 14.28
C GLY A 125 -11.71 -39.79 15.03
N GLU A 126 -10.78 -40.06 15.95
CA GLU A 126 -10.03 -39.03 16.67
C GLU A 126 -9.14 -38.21 15.75
N ARG A 127 -8.36 -38.86 14.89
CA ARG A 127 -7.49 -38.17 13.91
C ARG A 127 -8.29 -37.32 12.94
N ASN A 128 -9.47 -37.78 12.54
CA ASN A 128 -10.36 -37.02 11.69
C ASN A 128 -10.91 -35.76 12.39
N LYS A 129 -11.22 -35.83 13.70
CA LYS A 129 -11.58 -34.64 14.50
C LYS A 129 -10.42 -33.66 14.64
N GLU A 130 -9.21 -34.15 14.87
CA GLU A 130 -8.00 -33.31 14.91
C GLU A 130 -7.81 -32.56 13.57
N GLN A 131 -7.98 -33.24 12.43
CA GLN A 131 -7.85 -32.61 11.12
C GLN A 131 -8.96 -31.58 10.84
N GLN A 132 -10.18 -31.81 11.33
CA GLN A 132 -11.25 -30.80 11.28
C GLN A 132 -10.88 -29.55 12.07
N GLN A 133 -10.34 -29.73 13.28
CA GLN A 133 -9.88 -28.62 14.11
C GLN A 133 -8.77 -27.82 13.41
N ARG A 134 -7.75 -28.50 12.88
CA ARG A 134 -6.68 -27.84 12.12
C ARG A 134 -7.22 -27.06 10.93
N ALA A 135 -8.16 -27.63 10.16
CA ALA A 135 -8.78 -26.95 9.04
C ALA A 135 -9.53 -25.67 9.50
N ALA A 136 -10.27 -25.75 10.61
CA ALA A 136 -10.95 -24.58 11.17
C ALA A 136 -9.96 -23.49 11.62
N GLU A 137 -8.85 -23.86 12.24
CA GLU A 137 -7.80 -22.92 12.67
C GLU A 137 -7.07 -22.29 11.47
N MET A 138 -6.78 -23.06 10.41
CA MET A 138 -6.24 -22.53 9.15
C MET A 138 -7.19 -21.51 8.53
N ALA A 139 -8.49 -21.81 8.50
CA ALA A 139 -9.50 -20.90 7.96
C ALA A 139 -9.59 -19.59 8.76
N GLU A 140 -9.41 -19.64 10.07
CA GLU A 140 -9.44 -18.46 10.93
C GLU A 140 -8.20 -17.57 10.76
N ASN A 141 -7.03 -18.19 10.62
CA ASN A 141 -5.80 -17.46 10.27
C ASN A 141 -5.94 -16.79 8.90
N ASP A 142 -6.50 -17.48 7.90
CA ASP A 142 -6.75 -16.92 6.57
C ASP A 142 -7.70 -15.71 6.64
N LYS A 143 -8.80 -15.80 7.39
CA LYS A 143 -9.70 -14.65 7.60
C LYS A 143 -8.99 -13.48 8.26
N THR A 144 -8.17 -13.74 9.28
CA THR A 144 -7.39 -12.70 9.96
C THR A 144 -6.46 -11.98 8.99
N VAL A 145 -5.73 -12.72 8.15
CA VAL A 145 -4.85 -12.11 7.14
C VAL A 145 -5.65 -11.27 6.14
N ARG A 146 -6.77 -11.79 5.64
CA ARG A 146 -7.68 -11.06 4.74
C ARG A 146 -8.14 -9.74 5.36
N GLU A 147 -8.65 -9.77 6.59
CA GLU A 147 -9.15 -8.56 7.28
C GLU A 147 -8.05 -7.52 7.46
N VAL A 148 -6.84 -7.96 7.77
CA VAL A 148 -5.68 -7.06 7.91
C VAL A 148 -5.32 -6.44 6.57
N LEU A 149 -5.25 -7.23 5.48
CA LEU A 149 -4.95 -6.73 4.14
C LEU A 149 -6.02 -5.77 3.63
N HIS A 150 -7.30 -6.10 3.83
CA HIS A 150 -8.41 -5.22 3.46
C HIS A 150 -8.34 -3.86 4.16
N ARG A 151 -8.04 -3.86 5.46
CA ARG A 151 -7.85 -2.62 6.22
C ARG A 151 -6.61 -1.84 5.76
N GLU A 152 -5.51 -2.53 5.46
CA GLU A 152 -4.30 -1.89 4.93
C GLU A 152 -4.57 -1.23 3.57
N ALA A 153 -5.37 -1.88 2.71
CA ALA A 153 -5.82 -1.32 1.45
C ALA A 153 -6.56 0.02 1.63
N GLU A 154 -7.53 0.09 2.55
CA GLU A 154 -8.25 1.32 2.86
C GLU A 154 -7.33 2.42 3.42
N GLN A 155 -6.35 2.05 4.25
CA GLN A 155 -5.37 2.98 4.81
C GLN A 155 -4.45 3.57 3.73
N VAL A 156 -3.98 2.74 2.80
CA VAL A 156 -3.20 3.17 1.62
C VAL A 156 -4.02 4.13 0.77
N GLU A 157 -5.25 3.78 0.44
CA GLU A 157 -6.14 4.60 -0.41
C GLU A 157 -6.39 5.97 0.22
N LYS A 158 -6.77 6.02 1.49
CA LYS A 158 -6.98 7.28 2.22
C LYS A 158 -5.73 8.16 2.28
N THR A 159 -4.54 7.55 2.41
CA THR A 159 -3.28 8.29 2.43
C THR A 159 -2.97 8.86 1.05
N ARG A 160 -3.22 8.08 -0.01
CA ARG A 160 -3.09 8.51 -1.41
C ARG A 160 -4.06 9.65 -1.75
N GLU A 161 -5.32 9.56 -1.34
CA GLU A 161 -6.30 10.64 -1.51
C GLU A 161 -5.85 11.94 -0.83
N THR A 162 -5.26 11.84 0.37
CA THR A 162 -4.72 13.01 1.08
C THR A 162 -3.58 13.66 0.29
N LEU A 163 -2.66 12.86 -0.25
CA LEU A 163 -1.57 13.35 -1.10
C LEU A 163 -2.10 14.00 -2.39
N ASP A 164 -3.02 13.34 -3.09
CA ASP A 164 -3.60 13.83 -4.34
C ASP A 164 -4.35 15.16 -4.16
N HIS A 165 -5.15 15.27 -3.10
CA HIS A 165 -5.87 16.50 -2.78
C HIS A 165 -4.92 17.67 -2.49
N ASN A 166 -3.87 17.44 -1.70
CA ASN A 166 -2.93 18.51 -1.35
C ASN A 166 -1.97 18.84 -2.50
N ALA A 167 -1.58 17.86 -3.31
CA ALA A 167 -0.82 18.08 -4.53
C ALA A 167 -1.61 18.91 -5.55
N THR A 168 -2.91 18.64 -5.68
CA THR A 168 -3.85 19.45 -6.47
C THR A 168 -3.88 20.89 -5.96
N ALA A 169 -4.04 21.10 -4.65
CA ALA A 169 -4.05 22.44 -4.06
C ALA A 169 -2.70 23.19 -4.25
N LEU A 170 -1.57 22.49 -4.11
CA LEU A 170 -0.24 23.06 -4.30
C LEU A 170 -0.01 23.45 -5.77
N THR A 171 -0.47 22.62 -6.69
CA THR A 171 -0.41 22.88 -8.14
C THR A 171 -1.25 24.10 -8.53
N LEU A 172 -2.46 24.25 -7.98
CA LEU A 172 -3.29 25.45 -8.20
C LEU A 172 -2.63 26.73 -7.68
N SER A 173 -1.72 26.62 -6.70
CA SER A 173 -0.99 27.77 -6.16
C SER A 173 0.10 28.30 -7.10
N ILE A 174 0.40 27.60 -8.21
CA ILE A 174 1.29 28.09 -9.28
C ILE A 174 0.73 29.39 -9.87
N ILE A 175 -0.58 29.49 -10.10
CA ILE A 175 -1.22 30.66 -10.71
C ILE A 175 -0.94 31.94 -9.91
N PRO A 176 -1.32 32.05 -8.61
CA PRO A 176 -1.04 33.26 -7.84
C PRO A 176 0.47 33.51 -7.66
N ALA A 177 1.30 32.47 -7.60
CA ALA A 177 2.75 32.64 -7.48
C ALA A 177 3.39 33.24 -8.74
N LEU A 178 2.95 32.84 -9.94
CA LEU A 178 3.38 33.45 -11.21
C LEU A 178 2.85 34.88 -11.37
N LEU A 179 1.59 35.14 -10.97
CA LEU A 179 1.03 36.48 -11.01
C LEU A 179 1.79 37.44 -10.08
N ALA A 180 2.16 36.99 -8.89
CA ALA A 180 2.99 37.76 -7.97
C ALA A 180 4.40 38.00 -8.54
N LEU A 181 5.00 37.00 -9.20
CA LEU A 181 6.31 37.12 -9.83
C LEU A 181 6.33 38.16 -10.95
N ALA A 182 5.21 38.36 -11.65
CA ALA A 182 5.10 39.33 -12.74
C ALA A 182 5.06 40.81 -12.28
N ILE A 183 5.05 41.10 -10.97
CA ILE A 183 5.05 42.46 -10.43
C ILE A 183 6.44 43.11 -10.64
N PRO A 184 6.55 44.25 -11.34
CA PRO A 184 7.84 44.85 -11.75
C PRO A 184 8.80 45.21 -10.61
N VAL A 185 8.28 45.53 -9.42
CA VAL A 185 9.08 45.88 -8.24
C VAL A 185 8.59 45.05 -7.07
N GLY A 186 9.47 44.19 -6.53
CA GLY A 186 9.17 43.33 -5.38
C GLY A 186 8.43 42.02 -5.72
N GLY A 187 8.19 41.70 -6.99
CA GLY A 187 7.47 40.50 -7.41
C GLY A 187 8.10 39.18 -6.97
N GLU A 188 9.44 39.09 -6.95
CA GLU A 188 10.15 37.89 -6.46
C GLU A 188 9.82 37.58 -5.00
N VAL A 189 9.84 38.60 -4.14
CA VAL A 189 9.53 38.45 -2.71
C VAL A 189 8.05 38.10 -2.52
N ALA A 190 7.16 38.73 -3.28
CA ALA A 190 5.74 38.42 -3.24
C ALA A 190 5.45 36.98 -3.71
N SER A 191 6.08 36.54 -4.80
CA SER A 191 5.98 35.16 -5.29
C SER A 191 6.49 34.15 -4.28
N MET A 192 7.67 34.40 -3.70
CA MET A 192 8.26 33.53 -2.68
C MET A 192 7.34 33.39 -1.47
N ALA A 193 6.71 34.48 -1.01
CA ALA A 193 5.76 34.44 0.09
C ALA A 193 4.54 33.56 -0.24
N VAL A 194 4.00 33.64 -1.47
CA VAL A 194 2.91 32.77 -1.94
C VAL A 194 3.35 31.31 -1.97
N GLN A 195 4.53 31.01 -2.52
CA GLN A 195 5.04 29.65 -2.59
C GLN A 195 5.23 29.03 -1.21
N VAL A 196 5.85 29.76 -0.27
CA VAL A 196 6.04 29.30 1.12
C VAL A 196 4.70 29.05 1.81
N ALA A 197 3.73 29.95 1.65
CA ALA A 197 2.39 29.78 2.23
C ALA A 197 1.68 28.55 1.66
N ALA A 198 1.77 28.33 0.34
CA ALA A 198 1.16 27.18 -0.32
C ALA A 198 1.78 25.86 0.17
N VAL A 199 3.12 25.78 0.23
CA VAL A 199 3.83 24.60 0.74
C VAL A 199 3.53 24.34 2.21
N ALA A 200 3.53 25.40 3.05
CA ALA A 200 3.20 25.30 4.46
C ALA A 200 1.76 24.83 4.70
N GLY A 201 0.83 25.14 3.79
CA GLY A 201 -0.56 24.69 3.86
C GLY A 201 -0.78 23.23 3.43
N THR A 202 0.08 22.69 2.57
CA THR A 202 -0.19 21.42 1.85
C THR A 202 0.73 20.27 2.27
N ILE A 203 2.00 20.53 2.59
CA ILE A 203 2.96 19.49 2.97
C ILE A 203 2.68 18.89 4.35
N PRO A 204 2.41 19.67 5.42
CA PRO A 204 2.24 19.08 6.76
C PRO A 204 1.12 18.04 6.87
N PRO A 205 -0.07 18.21 6.26
CA PRO A 205 -1.08 17.15 6.19
C PRO A 205 -0.58 15.86 5.55
N CYS A 206 0.20 15.96 4.47
CA CYS A 206 0.77 14.80 3.76
C CYS A 206 1.78 14.04 4.63
N VAL A 207 2.71 14.76 5.27
CA VAL A 207 3.69 14.17 6.19
C VAL A 207 2.99 13.44 7.34
N LYS A 208 1.94 14.06 7.91
CA LYS A 208 1.13 13.43 8.96
C LYS A 208 0.48 12.15 8.47
N ALA A 209 -0.13 12.16 7.27
CA ALA A 209 -0.79 10.99 6.71
C ALA A 209 0.20 9.83 6.47
N VAL A 210 1.37 10.10 5.88
CA VAL A 210 2.41 9.07 5.67
C VAL A 210 2.99 8.54 6.98
N THR A 211 3.17 9.41 7.98
CA THR A 211 3.61 8.98 9.31
C THR A 211 2.58 8.07 9.98
N GLN A 212 1.29 8.39 9.85
CA GLN A 212 0.20 7.55 10.33
C GLN A 212 0.21 6.20 9.61
N MET A 213 0.31 6.20 8.27
CA MET A 213 0.40 4.97 7.47
C MET A 213 1.57 4.08 7.89
N THR A 214 2.71 4.67 8.25
CA THR A 214 3.88 3.92 8.73
C THR A 214 3.57 3.17 10.03
N SER A 215 2.88 3.82 10.98
CA SER A 215 2.44 3.19 12.22
C SER A 215 1.40 2.09 11.96
N ASP A 216 0.44 2.39 11.09
CA ASP A 216 -0.62 1.46 10.71
C ASP A 216 -0.04 0.20 10.04
N ALA A 217 0.91 0.36 9.11
CA ALA A 217 1.63 -0.73 8.47
C ALA A 217 2.42 -1.60 9.47
N ALA A 218 3.10 -0.98 10.46
CA ALA A 218 3.81 -1.74 11.49
C ALA A 218 2.85 -2.57 12.38
N HIS A 219 1.68 -2.02 12.67
CA HIS A 219 0.62 -2.71 13.39
C HIS A 219 0.03 -3.86 12.57
N ASN A 220 -0.28 -3.64 11.29
CA ASN A 220 -0.79 -4.65 10.36
C ASN A 220 0.20 -5.80 10.19
N ALA A 221 1.49 -5.49 9.99
CA ALA A 221 2.54 -6.49 9.90
C ALA A 221 2.65 -7.35 11.17
N THR A 222 2.35 -6.79 12.34
CA THR A 222 2.32 -7.57 13.59
C THR A 222 1.16 -8.56 13.61
N LEU A 223 -0.01 -8.16 13.11
CA LEU A 223 -1.18 -9.05 13.02
C LEU A 223 -0.95 -10.16 11.99
N ILE A 224 -0.37 -9.85 10.83
CA ILE A 224 0.02 -10.85 9.83
C ILE A 224 1.03 -11.84 10.42
N ARG A 225 2.06 -11.37 11.14
CA ARG A 225 3.03 -12.26 11.81
C ARG A 225 2.38 -13.18 12.83
N ARG A 226 1.35 -12.71 13.55
CA ARG A 226 0.60 -13.54 14.51
C ARG A 226 -0.19 -14.64 13.80
N ALA A 227 -0.89 -14.30 12.72
CA ALA A 227 -1.55 -15.32 11.88
C ALA A 227 -0.53 -16.31 11.30
N GLY A 228 0.64 -15.80 10.86
CA GLY A 228 1.82 -16.58 10.47
C GLY A 228 2.20 -17.64 11.50
N ALA A 229 2.40 -17.22 12.76
CA ALA A 229 2.71 -18.12 13.86
C ALA A 229 1.60 -19.13 14.14
N GLY A 230 0.33 -18.77 13.87
CA GLY A 230 -0.80 -19.69 13.92
C GLY A 230 -0.65 -20.84 12.92
N TYR A 231 -0.28 -20.54 11.67
CA TYR A 231 0.01 -21.58 10.68
C TYR A 231 1.18 -22.48 11.10
N ASP A 232 2.26 -21.88 11.62
CA ASP A 232 3.43 -22.64 12.08
C ASP A 232 3.08 -23.60 13.24
N SER A 233 2.22 -23.16 14.16
CA SER A 233 1.72 -23.99 15.27
C SER A 233 0.88 -25.17 14.77
N ILE A 234 -0.02 -24.93 13.81
CA ILE A 234 -0.82 -26.00 13.20
C ILE A 234 0.09 -27.03 12.52
N ALA A 235 1.13 -26.56 11.83
CA ALA A 235 2.09 -27.40 11.14
C ALA A 235 2.95 -28.23 12.13
N SER A 236 3.41 -27.65 13.24
CA SER A 236 4.18 -28.39 14.26
C SER A 236 3.35 -29.46 14.95
N ASP A 237 2.05 -29.23 15.13
CA ASP A 237 1.17 -30.21 15.77
C ASP A 237 0.77 -31.33 14.81
N ALA A 238 1.00 -31.18 13.50
CA ALA A 238 0.55 -32.09 12.45
C ALA A 238 1.45 -33.34 12.26
N HIS A 239 2.12 -33.80 13.32
CA HIS A 239 2.97 -34.99 13.25
C HIS A 239 2.17 -36.31 13.39
N PRO A 240 2.44 -37.32 12.55
CA PRO A 240 1.92 -38.66 12.74
C PRO A 240 2.61 -39.33 13.93
N THR A 241 1.88 -39.59 15.01
CA THR A 241 2.36 -40.28 16.21
C THR A 241 2.32 -41.82 16.09
N GLY A 242 2.22 -42.36 14.87
CA GLY A 242 1.84 -43.76 14.63
C GLY A 242 2.89 -44.69 14.03
N ALA A 243 4.18 -44.36 14.04
CA ALA A 243 5.24 -45.27 13.59
C ALA A 243 6.27 -45.50 14.71
N GLN A 244 5.91 -46.38 15.66
CA GLN A 244 6.86 -47.14 16.49
C GLN A 244 6.44 -48.61 16.47
#